data_AF-A0A5S6R0R7-F1
#
_entry.id   AF-A0A5S6R0R7-F1
#
_cell.length_a   1.000
_cell.length_b   1.000
_cell.length_c   1.000
_cell.angle_alpha   90.00
_cell.angle_beta   90.00
_cell.angle_gamma   90.00
#
_symmetry.space_group_name_H-M   'P 1'
#
loop_
_entity.id
_entity.type
_entity.pdbx_description
1 polymer ?
#
loop_
_entity_poly.entity_id
_entity_poly.type
_entity_poly.pdbx_seq_one_letter_code
_entity_poly.pdbx_strand_id
1 'polypeptide(L)'
;MMDNNDRRSEDFKPSRRTWAPFVAAIGTALTITLMAVVVYYCLKSDQVLPVRSISRLPRTVFPSLYVLDIQAYFPLADDEVSEQFNFTFDGRVAIKLRCVNETSNITMHALHISINESSLSLVRSSDGLAIPFASPAFKSDPFSEMVTFHFLSNLLAEENYVLTIEYAGKLPDDLRGFYRTSYMKDGSKRWLLITQFQPTYARRALPCFDEPDFKAVFNVSLTHPASTIALSNMPAVSVQTLG
;
A
#
# COMPACT_ATOMS: atom_id res chain seq x y z
N MET A 1 -12.90 -89.79 71.83
CA MET A 1 -13.20 -89.25 73.16
C MET A 1 -13.64 -87.80 72.94
N MET A 2 -14.66 -87.33 73.67
CA MET A 2 -15.37 -86.03 73.54
C MET A 2 -14.41 -84.83 73.34
N ASP A 3 -14.77 -83.64 72.81
CA ASP A 3 -15.88 -82.78 73.22
C ASP A 3 -15.91 -81.44 72.42
N ASN A 4 -17.09 -80.79 72.40
CA ASN A 4 -17.42 -79.35 72.42
C ASN A 4 -16.96 -78.29 71.38
N ASN A 5 -17.99 -77.78 70.67
CA ASN A 5 -18.60 -76.43 70.75
C ASN A 5 -17.85 -75.13 70.30
N ASP A 6 -18.39 -74.55 69.22
CA ASP A 6 -18.88 -73.16 69.06
C ASP A 6 -17.91 -71.96 69.16
N ARG A 7 -17.73 -71.22 68.04
CA ARG A 7 -18.16 -69.81 67.87
C ARG A 7 -17.69 -69.16 66.55
N ARG A 8 -18.59 -68.36 65.97
CA ARG A 8 -18.41 -67.45 64.82
C ARG A 8 -17.21 -66.49 64.94
N SER A 9 -16.60 -66.17 63.81
CA SER A 9 -16.22 -64.78 63.47
C SER A 9 -16.27 -64.59 61.96
N GLU A 10 -16.84 -63.47 61.53
CA GLU A 10 -17.21 -63.12 60.16
C GLU A 10 -16.00 -62.69 59.33
N ASP A 11 -15.96 -63.18 58.08
CA ASP A 11 -15.06 -62.73 57.02
C ASP A 11 -15.45 -61.32 56.54
N PHE A 12 -14.55 -60.36 56.65
CA PHE A 12 -14.67 -59.06 55.97
C PHE A 12 -13.45 -58.81 55.07
N LYS A 13 -13.61 -59.11 53.77
CA LYS A 13 -12.67 -58.71 52.70
C LYS A 13 -12.97 -57.27 52.26
N PRO A 14 -11.99 -56.36 52.16
CA PRO A 14 -12.21 -55.04 51.57
C PRO A 14 -12.34 -55.14 50.05
N SER A 15 -13.32 -54.40 49.51
CA SER A 15 -13.71 -54.37 48.11
C SER A 15 -12.70 -53.65 47.21
N ARG A 16 -12.37 -54.25 46.06
CA ARG A 16 -11.70 -53.54 44.97
C ARG A 16 -12.74 -52.72 44.20
N ARG A 17 -12.83 -51.42 44.48
CA ARG A 17 -13.56 -50.47 43.62
C ARG A 17 -12.85 -50.41 42.26
N THR A 18 -13.51 -50.89 41.22
CA THR A 18 -13.03 -50.85 39.83
C THR A 18 -13.26 -49.46 39.24
N TRP A 19 -12.18 -48.76 38.88
CA TRP A 19 -12.18 -47.39 38.34
C TRP A 19 -12.56 -47.30 36.84
N ALA A 20 -13.04 -48.39 36.24
CA ALA A 20 -13.29 -48.50 34.81
C ALA A 20 -14.30 -47.47 34.22
N PRO A 21 -15.44 -47.15 34.84
CA PRO A 21 -16.41 -46.25 34.22
C PRO A 21 -15.99 -44.76 34.25
N PHE A 22 -15.13 -44.35 35.18
CA PHE A 22 -14.65 -42.97 35.27
C PHE A 22 -13.60 -42.64 34.21
N VAL A 23 -12.71 -43.58 33.87
CA VAL A 23 -11.67 -43.38 32.85
C VAL A 23 -12.27 -43.26 31.44
N ALA A 24 -13.32 -44.05 31.15
CA ALA A 24 -14.02 -44.00 29.87
C ALA A 24 -14.78 -42.67 29.66
N ALA A 25 -15.45 -42.15 30.69
CA ALA A 25 -16.20 -40.89 30.61
C ALA A 25 -15.31 -39.65 30.46
N ILE A 26 -14.11 -39.66 31.06
CA ILE A 26 -13.14 -38.56 30.90
C ILE A 26 -12.56 -38.56 29.48
N GLY A 27 -12.28 -39.73 28.92
CA GLY A 27 -11.78 -39.86 27.55
C GLY A 27 -12.75 -39.33 26.49
N THR A 28 -14.04 -39.64 26.60
CA THR A 28 -15.06 -39.16 25.65
C THR A 28 -15.26 -37.64 25.75
N ALA A 29 -15.29 -37.08 26.97
CA ALA A 29 -15.39 -35.62 27.16
C ALA A 29 -14.19 -34.87 26.56
N LEU A 30 -12.97 -35.42 26.66
CA LEU A 30 -11.77 -34.84 26.08
C LEU A 30 -11.80 -34.85 24.54
N THR A 31 -12.30 -35.94 23.94
CA THR A 31 -12.42 -36.04 22.48
C THR A 31 -13.48 -35.08 21.92
N ILE A 32 -14.60 -34.89 22.63
CA ILE A 32 -15.65 -33.95 22.21
C ILE A 32 -15.16 -32.50 22.29
N THR A 33 -14.44 -32.16 23.37
CA THR A 33 -13.86 -30.81 23.52
C THR A 33 -12.75 -30.56 22.49
N LEU A 34 -11.89 -31.54 22.21
CA LEU A 34 -10.88 -31.42 21.16
C LEU A 34 -11.52 -31.24 19.78
N MET A 35 -12.55 -32.03 19.46
CA MET A 35 -13.30 -31.89 18.20
C MET A 35 -14.00 -30.54 18.10
N ALA A 36 -14.61 -30.06 19.19
CA ALA A 36 -15.24 -28.74 19.23
C ALA A 36 -14.21 -27.60 19.05
N VAL A 37 -13.01 -27.74 19.63
CA VAL A 37 -11.91 -26.78 19.47
C VAL A 37 -11.38 -26.80 18.04
N VAL A 38 -11.18 -27.98 17.45
CA VAL A 38 -10.76 -28.11 16.03
C VAL A 38 -11.82 -27.52 15.11
N VAL A 39 -13.10 -27.84 15.30
CA VAL A 39 -14.21 -27.25 14.52
C VAL A 39 -14.27 -25.73 14.72
N TYR A 40 -14.10 -25.21 15.94
CA TYR A 40 -14.04 -23.77 16.20
C TYR A 40 -12.88 -23.11 15.44
N TYR A 41 -11.69 -23.71 15.44
CA TYR A 41 -10.55 -23.17 14.70
C TYR A 41 -10.69 -23.36 13.18
N CYS A 42 -11.32 -24.43 12.70
CA CYS A 42 -11.65 -24.63 11.29
C CYS A 42 -12.70 -23.61 10.81
N LEU A 43 -13.76 -23.36 11.58
CA LEU A 43 -14.75 -22.33 11.28
C LEU A 43 -14.17 -20.91 11.38
N LYS A 44 -13.19 -20.69 12.26
CA LYS A 44 -12.46 -19.40 12.35
C LYS A 44 -11.44 -19.23 11.22
N SER A 45 -10.98 -20.33 10.61
CA SER A 45 -10.01 -20.36 9.51
C SER A 45 -10.58 -19.90 8.17
N ASP A 46 -11.89 -19.70 8.05
CA ASP A 46 -12.53 -19.08 6.88
C ASP A 46 -12.39 -17.55 6.89
N GLN A 47 -11.20 -17.04 7.22
CA GLN A 47 -10.82 -15.71 6.74
C GLN A 47 -10.61 -15.86 5.23
N VAL A 48 -11.69 -15.74 4.46
CA VAL A 48 -11.62 -15.48 3.03
C VAL A 48 -10.67 -14.30 2.87
N LEU A 49 -9.43 -14.56 2.41
CA LEU A 49 -8.55 -13.48 1.98
C LEU A 49 -9.38 -12.65 1.02
N PRO A 50 -9.57 -11.34 1.25
CA PRO A 50 -10.45 -10.56 0.40
C PRO A 50 -9.94 -10.73 -1.02
N VAL A 51 -10.75 -11.36 -1.86
CA VAL A 51 -10.44 -11.51 -3.28
C VAL A 51 -10.21 -10.10 -3.76
N ARG A 52 -8.98 -9.81 -4.18
CA ARG A 52 -8.58 -8.49 -4.65
C ARG A 52 -9.43 -8.17 -5.87
N SER A 53 -10.55 -7.47 -5.68
CA SER A 53 -11.39 -7.01 -6.78
C SER A 53 -10.53 -6.06 -7.59
N ILE A 54 -10.27 -6.40 -8.85
CA ILE A 54 -9.54 -5.52 -9.77
C ILE A 54 -10.48 -4.36 -10.08
N SER A 55 -10.49 -3.35 -9.22
CA SER A 55 -11.23 -2.12 -9.43
C SER A 55 -10.56 -1.36 -10.56
N ARG A 56 -11.33 -1.04 -11.60
CA ARG A 56 -10.87 -0.20 -12.72
C ARG A 56 -11.18 1.25 -12.43
N LEU A 57 -10.34 2.15 -12.94
CA LEU A 57 -10.60 3.58 -12.86
C LEU A 57 -11.84 3.97 -13.67
N PRO A 58 -12.63 4.95 -13.20
CA PRO A 58 -13.70 5.56 -13.99
C PRO A 58 -13.16 6.13 -15.31
N ARG A 59 -13.94 5.99 -16.38
CA ARG A 59 -13.65 6.58 -17.71
C ARG A 59 -14.32 7.94 -17.90
N THR A 60 -14.37 8.74 -16.82
CA THR A 60 -14.95 10.10 -16.82
C THR A 60 -13.90 11.15 -17.14
N VAL A 61 -12.65 10.92 -16.75
CA VAL A 61 -11.53 11.87 -16.93
C VAL A 61 -10.32 11.11 -17.47
N PHE A 62 -9.63 11.72 -18.44
CA PHE A 62 -8.43 11.14 -19.06
C PHE A 62 -7.24 12.11 -18.98
N PRO A 63 -6.03 11.65 -18.64
CA PRO A 63 -4.85 12.48 -18.68
C PRO A 63 -4.38 12.69 -20.13
N SER A 64 -3.74 13.82 -20.38
CA SER A 64 -3.12 14.16 -21.67
C SER A 64 -1.66 14.57 -21.52
N LEU A 65 -1.31 15.24 -20.43
CA LEU A 65 0.05 15.66 -20.11
C LEU A 65 0.30 15.57 -18.60
N TYR A 66 1.45 15.05 -18.24
CA TYR A 66 2.04 15.14 -16.92
C TYR A 66 3.24 16.08 -16.96
N VAL A 67 3.24 17.12 -16.14
CA VAL A 67 4.43 17.90 -15.81
C VAL A 67 4.86 17.45 -14.43
N LEU A 68 5.95 16.69 -14.38
CA LEU A 68 6.40 15.96 -13.21
C LEU A 68 7.77 16.47 -12.78
N ASP A 69 7.84 17.04 -11.59
CA ASP A 69 9.08 17.47 -10.94
C ASP A 69 9.34 16.53 -9.76
N ILE A 70 10.51 15.89 -9.72
CA ILE A 70 10.92 14.99 -8.63
C ILE A 70 12.25 15.48 -8.06
N GLN A 71 12.34 15.55 -6.73
CA GLN A 71 13.58 15.79 -6.02
C GLN A 71 13.89 14.58 -5.13
N ALA A 72 15.02 13.92 -5.39
CA ALA A 72 15.42 12.74 -4.65
C ALA A 72 16.47 13.06 -3.59
N TYR A 73 16.28 12.53 -2.38
CA TYR A 73 17.18 12.68 -1.25
C TYR A 73 17.78 11.32 -0.87
N PHE A 74 19.09 11.20 -1.00
CA PHE A 74 19.83 10.00 -0.66
C PHE A 74 21.29 10.36 -0.36
N PRO A 75 21.96 9.62 0.55
CA PRO A 75 23.35 9.89 0.89
C PRO A 75 24.24 9.61 -0.31
N LEU A 76 25.10 10.56 -0.64
CA LEU A 76 26.31 10.27 -1.38
C LEU A 76 27.31 9.59 -0.43
N ALA A 77 28.28 8.86 -0.98
CA ALA A 77 29.33 8.27 -0.15
C ALA A 77 29.96 9.38 0.71
N ASP A 78 29.94 9.19 2.03
CA ASP A 78 30.49 10.08 3.07
C ASP A 78 29.65 11.34 3.45
N ASP A 79 28.44 11.53 2.90
CA ASP A 79 27.56 12.65 3.28
C ASP A 79 26.56 12.28 4.40
N GLU A 80 26.51 13.09 5.47
CA GLU A 80 25.46 13.02 6.49
C GLU A 80 24.15 13.61 5.95
N VAL A 81 23.29 12.77 5.37
CA VAL A 81 21.88 13.12 5.15
C VAL A 81 21.14 12.93 6.46
N SER A 82 20.40 13.95 6.90
CA SER A 82 19.56 13.83 8.11
C SER A 82 18.65 12.61 7.99
N GLU A 83 18.53 11.82 9.08
CA GLU A 83 17.83 10.53 9.04
C GLU A 83 16.41 10.62 8.49
N GLN A 84 15.77 11.78 8.64
CA GLN A 84 14.43 12.07 8.14
C GLN A 84 14.31 12.02 6.60
N PHE A 85 15.34 12.45 5.86
CA PHE A 85 15.32 12.54 4.39
C PHE A 85 16.05 11.38 3.71
N ASN A 86 16.63 10.47 4.49
CA ASN A 86 17.42 9.37 3.96
C ASN A 86 16.56 8.43 3.09
N PHE A 87 16.85 8.38 1.79
CA PHE A 87 16.12 7.60 0.78
C PHE A 87 14.63 7.97 0.69
N THR A 88 14.39 9.26 0.50
CA THR A 88 13.06 9.83 0.26
C THR A 88 13.05 10.62 -1.03
N PHE A 89 11.87 11.03 -1.48
CA PHE A 89 11.75 11.99 -2.56
C PHE A 89 10.52 12.86 -2.36
N ASP A 90 10.63 14.10 -2.80
CA ASP A 90 9.49 15.00 -2.98
C ASP A 90 9.11 15.02 -4.45
N GLY A 91 7.81 15.12 -4.71
CA GLY A 91 7.25 15.16 -6.04
C GLY A 91 6.22 16.27 -6.15
N ARG A 92 6.21 16.95 -7.29
CA ARG A 92 5.14 17.83 -7.71
C ARG A 92 4.69 17.41 -9.08
N VAL A 93 3.40 17.18 -9.24
CA VAL A 93 2.82 16.79 -10.52
C VAL A 93 1.66 17.72 -10.88
N ALA A 94 1.72 18.30 -12.07
CA ALA A 94 0.59 18.98 -12.69
C ALA A 94 0.09 18.13 -13.87
N ILE A 95 -1.16 17.67 -13.77
CA ILE A 95 -1.77 16.75 -14.72
C ILE A 95 -2.81 17.52 -15.52
N LYS A 96 -2.61 17.61 -16.84
CA LYS A 96 -3.65 18.10 -17.75
C LYS A 96 -4.64 16.99 -18.04
N LEU A 97 -5.89 17.24 -17.69
CA LEU A 97 -7.00 16.30 -17.71
C LEU A 97 -8.07 16.77 -18.69
N ARG A 98 -8.65 15.84 -19.45
CA ARG A 98 -9.89 16.05 -20.22
C ARG A 98 -11.03 15.36 -19.50
N CYS A 99 -12.05 16.13 -19.12
CA CYS A 99 -13.30 15.60 -18.59
C CYS A 99 -14.19 15.20 -19.78
N VAL A 100 -14.48 13.90 -19.91
CA VAL A 100 -15.32 13.38 -21.00
C VAL A 100 -16.79 13.33 -20.57
N ASN A 101 -17.03 12.96 -19.30
CA ASN A 101 -18.37 12.93 -18.72
C ASN A 101 -18.39 13.76 -17.45
N GLU A 102 -19.46 14.52 -17.26
CA GLU A 102 -19.65 15.35 -16.06
C GLU A 102 -19.47 14.52 -14.78
N THR A 103 -18.67 15.02 -13.85
CA THR A 103 -18.34 14.30 -12.62
C THR A 103 -17.97 15.24 -11.48
N SER A 104 -18.17 14.82 -10.24
CA SER A 104 -17.80 15.58 -9.03
C SER A 104 -16.48 15.12 -8.40
N ASN A 105 -15.78 14.16 -9.02
CA ASN A 105 -14.54 13.62 -8.49
C ASN A 105 -13.54 13.20 -9.58
N ILE A 106 -12.29 13.07 -9.16
CA ILE A 106 -11.22 12.46 -9.96
C ILE A 106 -10.61 11.33 -9.12
N THR A 107 -10.66 10.10 -9.64
CA THR A 107 -10.01 8.95 -9.03
C THR A 107 -8.79 8.54 -9.84
N MET A 108 -7.67 8.28 -9.15
CA MET A 108 -6.43 7.78 -9.76
C MET A 108 -5.69 6.84 -8.81
N HIS A 109 -4.65 6.17 -9.29
CA HIS A 109 -3.83 5.29 -8.47
C HIS A 109 -2.77 6.05 -7.68
N ALA A 110 -2.60 5.67 -6.41
CA ALA A 110 -1.59 6.20 -5.51
C ALA A 110 -1.33 5.17 -4.39
N LEU A 111 -0.06 4.81 -4.17
CA LEU A 111 0.33 3.84 -3.15
C LEU A 111 1.63 4.25 -2.46
N HIS A 112 1.68 4.20 -1.13
CA HIS A 112 2.87 4.50 -0.33
C HIS A 112 3.46 5.92 -0.56
N ILE A 113 2.60 6.87 -0.96
CA ILE A 113 2.92 8.29 -1.09
C ILE A 113 2.02 9.12 -0.17
N SER A 114 2.56 10.23 0.32
CA SER A 114 1.89 11.18 1.20
C SER A 114 1.55 12.43 0.42
N ILE A 115 0.26 12.71 0.21
CA ILE A 115 -0.22 13.89 -0.51
C ILE A 115 -0.30 15.09 0.46
N ASN A 116 0.24 16.23 0.05
CA ASN A 116 0.08 17.48 0.78
C ASN A 116 -1.26 18.14 0.41
N GLU A 117 -2.28 18.01 1.27
CA GLU A 117 -3.63 18.57 1.03
C GLU A 117 -3.60 20.08 0.76
N SER A 118 -2.71 20.83 1.43
CA SER A 118 -2.61 22.28 1.27
C SER A 118 -2.06 22.73 -0.10
N SER A 119 -1.40 21.82 -0.83
CA SER A 119 -0.86 22.08 -2.17
C SER A 119 -1.86 21.85 -3.30
N LEU A 120 -3.01 21.23 -3.00
CA LEU A 120 -3.96 20.78 -4.01
C LEU A 120 -4.59 21.97 -4.72
N SER A 121 -4.54 21.96 -6.05
CA SER A 121 -5.23 22.93 -6.89
C SER A 121 -5.84 22.26 -8.10
N LEU A 122 -7.09 22.59 -8.43
CA LEU A 122 -7.71 22.22 -9.69
C LEU A 122 -8.17 23.48 -10.40
N VAL A 123 -7.72 23.68 -11.63
CA VAL A 123 -8.05 24.87 -12.43
C VAL A 123 -8.61 24.45 -13.78
N ARG A 124 -9.72 25.05 -14.20
CA ARG A 124 -10.27 24.88 -15.55
C ARG A 124 -9.38 25.61 -16.56
N SER A 125 -8.99 24.92 -17.62
CA SER A 125 -8.00 25.43 -18.59
C SER A 125 -8.54 26.54 -19.49
N SER A 126 -9.85 26.58 -19.73
CA SER A 126 -10.47 27.54 -20.66
C SER A 126 -10.50 28.97 -20.13
N ASP A 127 -10.66 29.16 -18.83
CA ASP A 127 -10.83 30.47 -18.20
C ASP A 127 -10.02 30.68 -16.91
N GLY A 128 -9.25 29.67 -16.47
CA GLY A 128 -8.47 29.75 -15.25
C GLY A 128 -9.31 29.66 -13.97
N LEU A 129 -10.59 29.25 -14.07
CA LEU A 129 -11.45 29.13 -12.89
C LEU A 129 -10.94 28.04 -11.95
N ALA A 130 -10.63 28.42 -10.72
CA ALA A 130 -10.31 27.48 -9.66
C ALA A 130 -11.56 26.70 -9.23
N ILE A 131 -11.43 25.38 -9.15
CA ILE A 131 -12.49 24.46 -8.71
C ILE A 131 -12.21 24.07 -7.25
N PRO A 132 -13.04 24.49 -6.29
CA PRO A 132 -12.82 24.18 -4.89
C PRO A 132 -12.96 22.69 -4.60
N PHE A 133 -12.05 22.16 -3.79
CA PHE A 133 -12.14 20.82 -3.22
C PHE A 133 -13.22 20.77 -2.13
N ALA A 134 -13.87 19.62 -1.98
CA ALA A 134 -14.72 19.33 -0.84
C ALA A 134 -13.89 19.10 0.44
N SER A 135 -14.55 18.88 1.58
CA SER A 135 -13.89 18.53 2.84
C SER A 135 -14.38 17.14 3.29
N PRO A 136 -13.50 16.12 3.38
CA PRO A 136 -12.07 16.15 3.05
C PRO A 136 -11.80 16.31 1.54
N ALA A 137 -10.66 16.89 1.16
CA ALA A 137 -10.32 17.13 -0.25
C ALA A 137 -10.13 15.84 -1.04
N PHE A 138 -9.66 14.78 -0.38
CA PHE A 138 -9.50 13.46 -0.97
C PHE A 138 -9.72 12.34 0.03
N LYS A 139 -9.94 11.14 -0.50
CA LYS A 139 -9.99 9.89 0.26
C LYS A 139 -9.09 8.86 -0.42
N SER A 140 -8.18 8.29 0.36
CA SER A 140 -7.34 7.16 -0.07
C SER A 140 -8.00 5.84 0.30
N ASP A 141 -7.97 4.87 -0.61
CA ASP A 141 -8.38 3.49 -0.40
C ASP A 141 -7.18 2.56 -0.63
N PRO A 142 -6.55 2.07 0.46
CA PRO A 142 -5.40 1.18 0.38
C PRO A 142 -5.71 -0.17 -0.30
N PHE A 143 -6.97 -0.62 -0.30
CA PHE A 143 -7.33 -1.91 -0.89
C PHE A 143 -7.33 -1.85 -2.42
N SER A 144 -7.92 -0.80 -2.98
CA SER A 144 -7.89 -0.52 -4.42
C SER A 144 -6.62 0.19 -4.90
N GLU A 145 -5.78 0.66 -3.97
CA GLU A 145 -4.58 1.48 -4.25
C GLU A 145 -4.93 2.78 -5.01
N MET A 146 -6.08 3.35 -4.68
CA MET A 146 -6.63 4.54 -5.33
C MET A 146 -6.76 5.70 -4.36
N VAL A 147 -6.67 6.91 -4.90
CA VAL A 147 -7.05 8.15 -4.25
C VAL A 147 -8.16 8.81 -5.06
N THR A 148 -9.21 9.26 -4.38
CA THR A 148 -10.32 10.00 -5.00
C THR A 148 -10.34 11.42 -4.45
N PHE A 149 -10.17 12.40 -5.34
CA PHE A 149 -10.30 13.82 -5.05
C PHE A 149 -11.76 14.25 -5.24
N HIS A 150 -12.30 15.01 -4.30
CA HIS A 150 -13.70 15.44 -4.29
C HIS A 150 -13.80 16.95 -4.48
N PHE A 151 -14.77 17.40 -5.28
CA PHE A 151 -14.97 18.81 -5.61
C PHE A 151 -16.35 19.30 -5.14
N LEU A 152 -16.46 20.59 -4.83
CA LEU A 152 -17.74 21.22 -4.45
C LEU A 152 -18.68 21.43 -5.65
N SER A 153 -18.11 21.52 -6.86
CA SER A 153 -18.84 21.66 -8.11
C SER A 153 -18.44 20.57 -9.09
N ASN A 154 -19.37 20.23 -10.00
CA ASN A 154 -19.09 19.25 -11.03
C ASN A 154 -18.10 19.81 -12.06
N LEU A 155 -17.19 18.96 -12.48
CA LEU A 155 -16.37 19.15 -13.67
C LEU A 155 -17.27 18.97 -14.89
N LEU A 156 -17.28 19.96 -15.77
CA LEU A 156 -18.11 19.95 -16.96
C LEU A 156 -17.55 18.98 -17.99
N ALA A 157 -18.43 18.31 -18.71
CA ALA A 157 -18.05 17.47 -19.84
C ALA A 157 -17.39 18.30 -20.95
N GLU A 158 -16.47 17.69 -21.67
CA GLU A 158 -15.68 18.27 -22.77
C GLU A 158 -14.75 19.44 -22.40
N GLU A 159 -14.61 19.75 -21.10
CA GLU A 159 -13.67 20.74 -20.60
C GLU A 159 -12.32 20.11 -20.22
N ASN A 160 -11.29 20.96 -20.17
CA ASN A 160 -9.95 20.58 -19.73
C ASN A 160 -9.61 21.20 -18.37
N TYR A 161 -8.88 20.46 -17.56
CA TYR A 161 -8.49 20.86 -16.21
C TYR A 161 -7.00 20.61 -15.97
N VAL A 162 -6.41 21.35 -15.04
CA VAL A 162 -5.06 21.08 -14.54
C VAL A 162 -5.17 20.79 -13.05
N LEU A 163 -4.86 19.55 -12.67
CA LEU A 163 -4.77 19.12 -11.27
C LEU A 163 -3.31 19.15 -10.84
N THR A 164 -2.99 19.95 -9.82
CA THR A 164 -1.65 20.03 -9.23
C THR A 164 -1.65 19.33 -7.87
N ILE A 165 -0.66 18.48 -7.65
CA ILE A 165 -0.47 17.71 -6.42
C ILE A 165 1.01 17.77 -6.03
N GLU A 166 1.30 18.21 -4.80
CA GLU A 166 2.59 17.95 -4.17
C GLU A 166 2.47 16.76 -3.22
N TYR A 167 3.50 15.92 -3.22
CA TYR A 167 3.51 14.68 -2.49
C TYR A 167 4.93 14.25 -2.14
N ALA A 168 5.06 13.38 -1.15
CA ALA A 168 6.33 12.80 -0.74
C ALA A 168 6.26 11.26 -0.75
N GLY A 169 7.39 10.61 -0.99
CA GLY A 169 7.50 9.17 -1.01
C GLY A 169 8.84 8.66 -0.48
N LYS A 170 8.93 7.34 -0.31
CA LYS A 170 10.17 6.66 0.07
C LYS A 170 10.78 5.98 -1.14
N LEU A 171 12.11 5.80 -1.11
CA LEU A 171 12.87 5.00 -2.07
C LEU A 171 13.14 3.61 -1.45
N PRO A 172 12.22 2.64 -1.61
CA PRO A 172 12.39 1.28 -1.08
C PRO A 172 13.55 0.55 -1.78
N ASP A 173 13.94 -0.60 -1.24
CA ASP A 173 14.92 -1.53 -1.82
C ASP A 173 14.28 -2.84 -2.33
N ASP A 174 12.99 -2.78 -2.69
CA ASP A 174 12.18 -3.93 -3.11
C ASP A 174 12.03 -4.09 -4.63
N LEU A 175 12.83 -3.36 -5.41
CA LEU A 175 12.87 -3.38 -6.88
C LEU A 175 11.54 -3.00 -7.57
N ARG A 176 10.67 -2.22 -6.88
CA ARG A 176 9.34 -1.85 -7.38
C ARG A 176 9.11 -0.35 -7.27
N GLY A 177 8.52 0.24 -8.32
CA GLY A 177 8.24 1.68 -8.33
C GLY A 177 9.53 2.47 -8.53
N PHE A 178 9.69 3.56 -7.80
CA PHE A 178 10.95 4.33 -7.75
C PHE A 178 11.74 3.89 -6.53
N TYR A 179 12.83 3.13 -6.75
CA TYR A 179 13.51 2.36 -5.70
C TYR A 179 15.02 2.61 -5.74
N ARG A 180 15.71 2.31 -4.62
CA ARG A 180 17.17 2.39 -4.49
C ARG A 180 17.82 1.03 -4.70
N THR A 181 19.01 1.05 -5.27
CA THR A 181 19.94 -0.09 -5.28
C THR A 181 21.37 0.42 -5.13
N SER A 182 22.33 -0.50 -4.94
CA SER A 182 23.73 -0.13 -4.77
C SER A 182 24.68 -1.12 -5.41
N TYR A 183 25.87 -0.65 -5.73
CA TYR A 183 26.98 -1.45 -6.23
C TYR A 183 28.29 -0.98 -5.59
N MET A 184 29.29 -1.85 -5.62
CA MET A 184 30.65 -1.50 -5.19
C MET A 184 31.45 -1.03 -6.40
N LYS A 185 32.15 0.09 -6.25
CA LYS A 185 33.11 0.58 -7.24
C LYS A 185 34.29 1.20 -6.51
N ASP A 186 35.49 0.71 -6.81
CA ASP A 186 36.75 1.14 -6.21
C ASP A 186 36.77 1.01 -4.68
N GLY A 187 36.12 -0.03 -4.14
CA GLY A 187 36.02 -0.27 -2.69
C GLY A 187 34.93 0.55 -1.98
N SER A 188 34.28 1.48 -2.68
CA SER A 188 33.20 2.32 -2.12
C SER A 188 31.82 1.88 -2.61
N LYS A 189 30.84 1.89 -1.72
CA LYS A 189 29.42 1.66 -2.05
C LYS A 189 28.86 2.90 -2.75
N ARG A 190 28.25 2.70 -3.92
CA ARG A 190 27.58 3.75 -4.69
C ARG A 190 26.09 3.43 -4.83
N TRP A 191 25.25 4.42 -4.64
CA TRP A 191 23.80 4.30 -4.76
C TRP A 191 23.33 4.63 -6.17
N LEU A 192 22.27 3.94 -6.62
CA LEU A 192 21.47 4.31 -7.79
C LEU A 192 20.00 4.33 -7.42
N LEU A 193 19.26 5.20 -8.08
CA LEU A 193 17.81 5.22 -8.04
C LEU A 193 17.29 4.78 -9.40
N ILE A 194 16.35 3.84 -9.40
CA ILE A 194 15.84 3.19 -10.62
C ILE A 194 14.32 3.14 -10.55
N THR A 195 13.67 3.23 -11.70
CA THR A 195 12.23 3.02 -11.83
C THR A 195 11.94 1.64 -12.46
N GLN A 196 11.06 0.87 -11.83
CA GLN A 196 10.47 -0.35 -12.38
C GLN A 196 8.97 -0.28 -12.18
N PHE A 197 8.26 0.21 -13.20
CA PHE A 197 6.83 0.51 -13.11
C PHE A 197 5.92 -0.63 -13.57
N GLN A 198 6.43 -1.59 -14.36
CA GLN A 198 5.60 -2.71 -14.80
C GLN A 198 5.29 -3.68 -13.63
N PRO A 199 4.04 -4.18 -13.51
CA PRO A 199 2.86 -3.80 -14.32
C PRO A 199 2.09 -2.60 -13.76
N THR A 200 2.12 -2.38 -12.44
CA THR A 200 1.26 -1.40 -11.74
C THR A 200 1.99 -0.70 -10.60
N TYR A 201 3.28 -0.40 -10.79
CA TYR A 201 4.12 0.21 -9.76
C TYR A 201 4.43 1.69 -10.03
N ALA A 202 3.94 2.28 -11.13
CA ALA A 202 4.04 3.72 -11.33
C ALA A 202 3.35 4.48 -10.19
N ARG A 203 2.20 3.97 -9.72
CA ARG A 203 1.45 4.49 -8.56
C ARG A 203 2.24 4.60 -7.24
N ARG A 204 3.40 3.95 -7.15
CA ARG A 204 4.31 4.03 -5.99
C ARG A 204 5.31 5.19 -6.06
N ALA A 205 5.44 5.80 -7.24
CA ALA A 205 6.37 6.90 -7.50
C ALA A 205 5.64 8.23 -7.75
N LEU A 206 4.38 8.17 -8.21
CA LEU A 206 3.55 9.35 -8.43
C LEU A 206 2.05 9.00 -8.39
N PRO A 207 1.17 9.92 -7.98
CA PRO A 207 -0.27 9.80 -8.23
C PRO A 207 -0.54 9.83 -9.75
N CYS A 208 -1.12 8.77 -10.30
CA CYS A 208 -1.33 8.67 -11.75
C CYS A 208 -2.45 7.71 -12.18
N PHE A 209 -2.89 7.83 -13.44
CA PHE A 209 -3.84 6.90 -14.05
C PHE A 209 -3.09 5.64 -14.53
N ASP A 210 -2.67 4.79 -13.58
CA ASP A 210 -1.83 3.60 -13.81
C ASP A 210 -2.61 2.41 -14.42
N GLU A 211 -3.23 2.62 -15.59
CA GLU A 211 -3.73 1.56 -16.49
C GLU A 211 -3.28 1.84 -17.93
N PRO A 212 -3.00 0.81 -18.76
CA PRO A 212 -2.43 0.98 -20.11
C PRO A 212 -3.23 1.86 -21.07
N ASP A 213 -4.54 1.98 -20.88
CA ASP A 213 -5.44 2.75 -21.75
C ASP A 213 -5.33 4.27 -21.51
N PHE A 214 -4.78 4.72 -20.38
CA PHE A 214 -4.65 6.14 -20.03
C PHE A 214 -3.31 6.71 -20.51
N LYS A 215 -3.10 6.73 -21.83
CA LYS A 215 -1.88 7.28 -22.42
C LYS A 215 -1.82 8.81 -22.26
N ALA A 216 -0.64 9.31 -21.90
CA ALA A 216 -0.36 10.73 -21.78
C ALA A 216 1.12 11.02 -22.10
N VAL A 217 1.41 12.29 -22.38
CA VAL A 217 2.78 12.80 -22.52
C VAL A 217 3.36 13.08 -21.13
N PHE A 218 4.66 12.88 -20.94
CA PHE A 218 5.37 13.18 -19.69
C PHE A 218 6.51 14.16 -19.95
N ASN A 219 6.45 15.31 -19.29
CA ASN A 219 7.56 16.24 -19.13
C ASN A 219 8.13 16.01 -17.72
N VAL A 220 9.38 15.57 -17.63
CA VAL A 220 9.99 15.14 -16.37
C VAL A 220 11.20 16.00 -16.05
N SER A 221 11.20 16.58 -14.85
CA SER A 221 12.34 17.24 -14.22
C SER A 221 12.81 16.39 -13.04
N LEU A 222 14.12 16.16 -12.92
CA LEU A 222 14.70 15.43 -11.80
C LEU A 222 15.81 16.26 -11.15
N THR A 223 15.61 16.62 -9.88
CA THR A 223 16.64 17.20 -9.02
C THR A 223 17.37 16.08 -8.29
N HIS A 224 18.68 16.03 -8.48
CA HIS A 224 19.56 15.00 -7.92
C HIS A 224 20.93 15.61 -7.54
N PRO A 225 21.74 14.92 -6.71
CA PRO A 225 23.05 15.43 -6.34
C PRO A 225 23.97 15.63 -7.55
N ALA A 226 24.77 16.72 -7.55
CA ALA A 226 25.56 17.16 -8.69
C ALA A 226 26.63 16.15 -9.18
N SER A 227 27.07 15.23 -8.32
CA SER A 227 28.04 14.17 -8.64
C SER A 227 27.42 12.95 -9.35
N THR A 228 26.12 12.99 -9.63
CA THR A 228 25.36 11.92 -10.27
C THR A 228 24.82 12.35 -11.64
N ILE A 229 24.29 11.40 -12.42
CA ILE A 229 23.71 11.65 -13.74
C ILE A 229 22.25 11.17 -13.72
N ALA A 230 21.35 11.98 -14.27
CA ALA A 230 19.96 11.62 -14.50
C ALA A 230 19.75 11.06 -15.91
N LEU A 231 18.94 9.99 -16.02
CA LEU A 231 18.51 9.40 -17.28
C LEU A 231 16.99 9.23 -17.26
N SER A 232 16.36 9.40 -18.42
CA SER A 232 14.92 9.24 -18.61
C SER A 232 14.65 8.73 -20.03
N ASN A 233 13.38 8.55 -20.39
CA ASN A 233 12.96 8.08 -21.72
C ASN A 233 13.40 9.02 -22.85
N MET A 234 13.47 10.32 -22.58
CA MET A 234 13.87 11.35 -23.54
C MET A 234 15.23 11.96 -23.15
N PRO A 235 16.01 12.47 -24.13
CA PRO A 235 17.23 13.23 -23.85
C PRO A 235 16.96 14.45 -22.98
N ALA A 236 17.95 14.85 -22.19
CA ALA A 236 17.88 16.07 -21.38
C ALA A 236 17.75 17.31 -22.28
N VAL A 237 16.74 18.14 -22.00
CA VAL A 237 16.53 19.43 -22.69
C VAL A 237 17.39 20.53 -22.07
N SER A 238 17.54 20.51 -20.75
CA SER A 238 18.38 21.44 -19.99
C SER A 238 18.95 20.76 -18.74
N VAL A 239 20.10 21.24 -18.27
CA VAL A 239 20.72 20.85 -17.00
C VAL A 239 21.20 22.11 -16.31
N GLN A 240 20.85 22.27 -15.04
CA GLN A 240 21.23 23.41 -14.22
C GLN A 240 21.66 22.95 -12.84
N THR A 241 22.73 23.54 -12.31
CA THR A 241 23.15 23.35 -10.91
C THR A 241 22.39 24.34 -10.02
N LEU A 242 21.72 23.83 -8.99
CA LEU A 242 21.08 24.64 -7.96
C LEU A 242 22.16 25.08 -6.95
N GLY A 243 22.20 26.38 -6.64
CA GLY A 243 23.18 27.00 -5.75
C GLY A 243 22.82 26.91 -4.27
#